data_AF-A0A661P9G0-F1
#
_entry.id   AF-A0A661P9G0-F1
#
_cell.length_a   1.000
_cell.length_b   1.000
_cell.length_c   1.000
_cell.angle_alpha   90.00
_cell.angle_beta   90.00
_cell.angle_gamma   90.00
#
_symmetry.space_group_name_H-M   'P 1'
#
loop_
_entity.id
_entity.type
_entity.pdbx_description
1 polymer ?
#
loop_
_entity_poly.entity_id
_entity_poly.type
_entity_poly.pdbx_seq_one_letter_code
_entity_poly.pdbx_strand_id
1 'polypeptide(L)'
;MIYVAALGQGAEAVLSQVRFELPCCDVDSWGELVDDPSDLERFRRGLAIMALTAPGPSPERVARFVRALSHADSRVRRAALTAASYAVWPDLRSALEAVRDHDPIDELRSGAAQLIDEISS
;
A
#
# COMPACT_ATOMS: atom_id res chain seq x y z
N MET A 1 -1.96 4.05 -13.57
CA MET A 1 -0.50 3.83 -13.43
C MET A 1 -0.24 2.40 -13.85
N ILE A 2 0.75 2.16 -14.70
CA ILE A 2 1.01 0.83 -15.27
C ILE A 2 2.23 0.26 -14.57
N TYR A 3 2.10 -0.94 -14.00
CA TYR A 3 3.24 -1.70 -13.49
C TYR A 3 3.81 -2.55 -14.63
N VAL A 4 5.11 -2.45 -14.87
CA VAL A 4 5.81 -3.25 -15.88
C VAL A 4 6.84 -4.12 -15.16
N ALA A 5 6.69 -5.43 -15.28
CA ALA A 5 7.69 -6.40 -14.83
C ALA A 5 8.27 -7.13 -16.04
N ALA A 6 9.60 -7.16 -16.14
CA ALA A 6 10.31 -7.96 -17.13
C ALA A 6 10.94 -9.17 -16.44
N LEU A 7 10.81 -10.36 -17.06
CA LEU A 7 11.32 -11.62 -16.52
C LEU A 7 12.25 -12.30 -17.54
N GLY A 8 13.27 -13.02 -17.05
CA GLY A 8 14.18 -13.82 -17.89
C GLY A 8 15.42 -13.07 -18.39
N GLN A 9 16.15 -13.70 -19.31
CA GLN A 9 17.34 -13.12 -19.92
C GLN A 9 16.98 -11.86 -20.71
N GLY A 10 17.70 -10.76 -20.48
CA GLY A 10 17.46 -9.47 -21.13
C GLY A 10 16.43 -8.57 -20.44
N ALA A 11 15.88 -8.98 -19.29
CA ALA A 11 14.92 -8.18 -18.53
C ALA A 11 15.42 -6.75 -18.25
N GLU A 12 16.69 -6.59 -17.86
CA GLU A 12 17.25 -5.27 -17.57
C GLU A 12 17.35 -4.37 -18.80
N ALA A 13 17.65 -4.94 -19.98
CA ALA A 13 17.70 -4.18 -21.22
C ALA A 13 16.30 -3.66 -21.60
N VAL A 14 15.27 -4.49 -21.43
CA VAL A 14 13.86 -4.10 -21.66
C VAL A 14 13.43 -3.03 -20.66
N LEU A 15 13.70 -3.21 -19.36
CA LEU A 15 13.36 -2.21 -18.34
C LEU A 15 14.09 -0.89 -18.56
N SER A 16 15.34 -0.92 -19.00
CA SER A 16 16.10 0.28 -19.36
C SER A 16 15.45 1.03 -20.51
N GLN A 17 15.03 0.33 -21.57
CA GLN A 17 14.31 0.96 -22.69
C GLN A 17 12.96 1.54 -22.27
N VAL A 18 12.20 0.82 -21.44
CA VAL A 18 10.93 1.31 -20.89
C VAL A 18 11.14 2.58 -20.06
N ARG A 19 12.15 2.60 -19.17
CA ARG A 19 12.51 3.77 -18.36
C ARG A 19 12.97 4.97 -19.21
N PHE A 20 13.55 4.72 -20.39
CA PHE A 20 13.96 5.77 -21.32
C PHE A 20 12.76 6.38 -22.07
N GLU A 21 11.81 5.55 -22.50
CA GLU A 21 10.69 5.98 -23.34
C GLU A 21 9.49 6.50 -22.54
N LEU A 22 9.31 6.04 -21.30
CA LEU A 22 8.16 6.38 -20.47
C LEU A 22 8.60 7.03 -19.15
N PRO A 23 7.84 8.01 -18.63
CA PRO A 23 8.01 8.50 -17.27
C PRO A 23 7.74 7.36 -16.27
N CYS A 24 8.81 6.71 -15.79
CA CYS A 24 8.74 5.60 -14.86
C CYS A 24 9.16 6.02 -13.44
N CYS A 25 8.64 5.30 -12.46
CA CYS A 25 9.09 5.37 -11.07
C CYS A 25 9.52 3.96 -10.67
N ASP A 26 10.66 3.82 -9.99
CA ASP A 26 11.12 2.51 -9.52
C ASP A 26 10.29 2.05 -8.31
N VAL A 27 10.13 0.75 -8.11
CA VAL A 27 9.49 0.17 -6.93
C VAL A 27 10.21 0.63 -5.65
N ASP A 28 11.53 0.76 -5.72
CA ASP A 28 12.36 1.19 -4.59
C ASP A 28 12.08 2.65 -4.23
N SER A 29 11.78 3.49 -5.24
CA SER A 29 11.39 4.89 -5.03
C SER A 29 9.99 5.05 -4.42
N TRP A 30 9.17 3.99 -4.36
CA TRP A 30 7.88 4.04 -3.67
C TRP A 30 8.03 4.02 -2.16
N GLY A 31 9.08 3.37 -1.64
CA GLY A 31 9.38 3.34 -0.19
C GLY A 31 9.51 4.74 0.38
N GLU A 32 10.26 5.60 -0.31
CA GLU A 32 10.45 7.00 0.06
C GLU A 32 9.14 7.80 0.12
N LEU A 33 8.14 7.44 -0.69
CA LEU A 33 6.84 8.12 -0.68
C LEU A 33 6.04 7.81 0.58
N VAL A 34 6.27 6.65 1.19
CA VAL A 34 5.48 6.13 2.33
C VAL A 34 6.26 6.09 3.63
N ASP A 35 7.51 6.53 3.62
CA ASP A 35 8.35 6.60 4.83
C ASP A 35 8.22 7.94 5.58
N ASP A 36 7.66 8.98 4.93
CA ASP A 36 7.36 10.28 5.56
C ASP A 36 5.85 10.64 5.45
N PRO A 37 5.07 10.46 6.53
CA PRO A 37 3.65 10.82 6.55
C PRO A 37 3.38 12.32 6.77
N SER A 38 4.40 13.18 6.90
CA SER A 38 4.22 14.63 7.12
C SER A 38 3.61 15.33 5.89
N ASP A 39 3.98 14.88 4.69
CA ASP A 39 3.28 15.20 3.45
C ASP A 39 2.21 14.13 3.18
N LEU A 40 1.02 14.35 3.76
CA LEU A 40 -0.07 13.38 3.72
C LEU A 40 -0.52 13.03 2.29
N GLU A 41 -0.47 13.97 1.34
CA GLU A 41 -0.90 13.69 -0.02
C GLU A 41 0.13 12.82 -0.75
N ARG A 42 1.41 13.13 -0.59
CA ARG A 42 2.49 12.29 -1.12
C ARG A 42 2.45 10.90 -0.51
N PHE A 43 2.23 10.80 0.80
CA PHE A 43 2.09 9.55 1.53
C PHE A 43 0.90 8.71 1.04
N ARG A 44 -0.30 9.32 0.96
CA ARG A 44 -1.51 8.66 0.49
C ARG A 44 -1.33 8.14 -0.94
N ARG A 45 -0.71 8.94 -1.81
CA ARG A 45 -0.39 8.54 -3.16
C ARG A 45 0.59 7.36 -3.18
N GLY A 46 1.65 7.40 -2.36
CA GLY A 46 2.62 6.31 -2.24
C GLY A 46 1.98 4.97 -1.84
N LEU A 47 1.09 4.99 -0.84
CA LEU A 47 0.38 3.78 -0.39
C LEU A 47 -0.57 3.25 -1.47
N ALA A 48 -1.31 4.13 -2.15
CA ALA A 48 -2.22 3.72 -3.22
C ALA A 48 -1.46 3.09 -4.40
N ILE A 49 -0.31 3.66 -4.77
CA ILE A 49 0.58 3.07 -5.76
C ILE A 49 1.00 1.68 -5.30
N MET A 50 1.58 1.58 -4.11
CA MET A 50 2.05 0.32 -3.56
C MET A 50 0.96 -0.76 -3.53
N ALA A 51 -0.29 -0.41 -3.22
CA ALA A 51 -1.41 -1.36 -3.23
C ALA A 51 -1.82 -1.79 -4.64
N LEU A 52 -1.92 -0.85 -5.58
CA LEU A 52 -2.45 -1.09 -6.93
C LEU A 52 -1.44 -1.72 -7.89
N THR A 53 -0.15 -1.47 -7.68
CA THR A 53 0.91 -1.83 -8.64
C THR A 53 1.86 -2.89 -8.11
N ALA A 54 1.77 -3.28 -6.84
CA ALA A 54 2.63 -4.34 -6.33
C ALA A 54 2.23 -5.72 -6.90
N PRO A 55 3.20 -6.60 -7.20
CA PRO A 55 2.95 -7.98 -7.61
C PRO A 55 2.35 -8.88 -6.50
N GLY A 56 1.94 -8.32 -5.36
CA GLY A 56 1.43 -9.02 -4.18
C GLY A 56 2.07 -8.55 -2.87
N PRO A 57 1.72 -9.14 -1.72
CA PRO A 57 2.32 -8.79 -0.43
C PRO A 57 3.83 -9.12 -0.42
N SER A 58 4.61 -8.30 0.26
CA SER A 58 5.97 -8.64 0.71
C SER A 58 6.10 -8.24 2.18
N PRO A 59 7.02 -8.83 2.97
CA PRO A 59 7.17 -8.50 4.38
C PRO A 59 7.33 -7.00 4.63
N GLU A 60 8.08 -6.32 3.77
CA GLU A 60 8.34 -4.88 3.87
C GLU A 60 7.09 -4.05 3.54
N ARG A 61 6.33 -4.43 2.50
CA ARG A 61 5.08 -3.75 2.13
C ARG A 61 4.02 -3.93 3.21
N VAL A 62 3.83 -5.16 3.69
CA VAL A 62 2.92 -5.46 4.80
C VAL A 62 3.32 -4.64 6.04
N ALA A 63 4.59 -4.62 6.41
CA ALA A 63 5.06 -3.82 7.55
C ALA A 63 4.76 -2.33 7.41
N ARG A 64 4.87 -1.75 6.21
CA ARG A 64 4.50 -0.36 5.95
C ARG A 64 3.01 -0.11 6.15
N PHE A 65 2.16 -0.98 5.63
CA PHE A 65 0.71 -0.90 5.85
C PHE A 65 0.34 -1.04 7.33
N VAL A 66 0.91 -2.01 8.04
CA VAL A 66 0.67 -2.23 9.47
C VAL A 66 1.07 -1.00 10.30
N ARG A 67 2.24 -0.41 10.02
CA ARG A 67 2.67 0.84 10.68
C ARG A 67 1.70 1.99 10.40
N ALA A 68 1.26 2.14 9.15
CA ALA A 68 0.36 3.21 8.74
C ALA A 68 -1.05 3.06 9.36
N LEU A 69 -1.58 1.84 9.44
CA LEU A 69 -2.86 1.52 10.10
C LEU A 69 -2.81 1.74 11.60
N SER A 70 -1.63 1.66 12.23
CA SER A 70 -1.43 1.88 13.67
C SER A 70 -0.96 3.29 14.01
N HIS A 71 -0.94 4.21 13.05
CA HIS A 71 -0.35 5.54 13.22
C HIS A 71 -1.17 6.43 14.17
N ALA A 72 -0.50 7.30 14.94
CA ALA A 72 -1.18 8.19 15.89
C ALA A 72 -2.14 9.18 15.21
N ASP A 73 -1.74 9.73 14.06
CA ASP A 73 -2.59 10.60 13.22
C ASP A 73 -3.66 9.79 12.48
N SER A 74 -4.93 10.11 12.72
CA SER A 74 -6.08 9.45 12.10
C SER A 74 -6.15 9.62 10.59
N ARG A 75 -5.56 10.69 10.04
CA ARG A 75 -5.51 10.93 8.59
C ARG A 75 -4.61 9.91 7.90
N VAL A 76 -3.51 9.54 8.56
CA VAL A 76 -2.58 8.50 8.09
C VAL A 76 -3.25 7.13 8.14
N ARG A 77 -3.93 6.81 9.25
CA ARG A 77 -4.70 5.56 9.38
C ARG A 77 -5.78 5.45 8.31
N ARG A 78 -6.51 6.54 8.05
CA ARG A 78 -7.52 6.60 6.98
C ARG A 78 -6.91 6.36 5.59
N ALA A 79 -5.78 7.00 5.28
CA ALA A 79 -5.08 6.78 4.02
C ALA A 79 -4.64 5.32 3.87
N ALA A 80 -4.13 4.71 4.95
CA ALA A 80 -3.76 3.30 4.99
C ALA A 80 -4.94 2.37 4.77
N LEU A 81 -6.07 2.65 5.41
CA LEU A 81 -7.30 1.87 5.26
C LEU A 81 -7.85 1.93 3.83
N THR A 82 -7.90 3.12 3.23
CA THR A 82 -8.27 3.27 1.81
C THR A 82 -7.29 2.58 0.89
N ALA A 83 -5.99 2.61 1.16
CA ALA A 83 -5.03 1.90 0.32
C ALA A 83 -5.13 0.38 0.47
N ALA A 84 -5.44 -0.12 1.68
CA ALA A 84 -5.58 -1.55 1.95
C ALA A 84 -6.73 -2.19 1.16
N SER A 85 -7.78 -1.42 0.82
CA SER A 85 -8.90 -1.92 0.00
C SER A 85 -8.55 -2.17 -1.45
N TYR A 86 -7.44 -1.61 -1.95
CA TYR A 86 -6.93 -1.96 -3.27
C TYR A 86 -6.01 -3.19 -3.24
N ALA A 87 -5.36 -3.45 -2.10
CA ALA A 87 -4.41 -4.53 -1.95
C ALA A 87 -5.09 -5.89 -1.71
N VAL A 88 -6.10 -5.90 -0.83
CA VAL A 88 -6.85 -7.11 -0.41
C VAL A 88 -5.91 -8.25 0.04
N TRP A 89 -4.80 -7.92 0.72
CA TRP A 89 -3.81 -8.91 1.15
C TRP A 89 -4.22 -9.60 2.46
N PRO A 90 -4.28 -10.94 2.52
CA PRO A 90 -4.59 -11.70 3.74
C PRO A 90 -3.70 -11.35 4.94
N ASP A 91 -2.43 -11.02 4.68
CA ASP A 91 -1.44 -10.63 5.67
C ASP A 91 -1.81 -9.37 6.47
N LEU A 92 -2.75 -8.55 5.97
CA LEU A 92 -3.22 -7.34 6.67
C LEU A 92 -4.32 -7.62 7.69
N ARG A 93 -4.88 -8.84 7.74
CA ARG A 93 -6.04 -9.19 8.58
C ARG A 93 -5.85 -8.77 10.03
N SER A 94 -4.77 -9.18 10.68
CA SER A 94 -4.56 -8.89 12.11
C SER A 94 -4.49 -7.39 12.40
N ALA A 95 -3.94 -6.59 11.48
CA ALA A 95 -3.88 -5.14 11.63
C ALA A 95 -5.25 -4.49 11.40
N LEU A 96 -6.05 -5.00 10.46
CA LEU A 96 -7.42 -4.56 10.25
C LEU A 96 -8.32 -4.92 11.45
N GLU A 97 -8.14 -6.10 12.05
CA GLU A 97 -8.84 -6.50 13.28
C GLU A 97 -8.51 -5.54 14.43
N ALA A 98 -7.23 -5.15 14.59
CA ALA A 98 -6.84 -4.15 15.58
C ALA A 98 -7.51 -2.79 15.33
N VAL A 99 -7.62 -2.33 14.07
CA VAL A 99 -8.35 -1.10 13.74
C VAL A 99 -9.83 -1.25 14.07
N ARG A 100 -10.48 -2.35 13.65
CA ARG A 100 -11.89 -2.64 13.94
C ARG A 100 -12.19 -2.60 15.44
N ASP A 101 -11.33 -3.20 16.26
CA ASP A 101 -11.60 -3.43 17.67
C ASP A 101 -11.20 -2.24 18.56
N HIS A 102 -10.23 -1.42 18.12
CA HIS A 102 -9.58 -0.44 19.00
C HIS A 102 -9.44 0.98 18.43
N ASP A 103 -9.71 1.25 17.15
CA ASP A 103 -9.59 2.61 16.63
C ASP A 103 -10.62 3.54 17.29
N PRO A 104 -10.23 4.74 17.76
CA PRO A 104 -11.17 5.68 18.37
C PRO A 104 -12.20 6.26 17.39
N ILE A 105 -12.05 6.04 16.08
CA ILE A 105 -12.93 6.60 15.05
C ILE A 105 -13.83 5.50 14.46
N ASP A 106 -15.14 5.67 14.64
CA ASP A 106 -16.17 4.70 14.22
C ASP A 106 -16.15 4.39 12.73
N GLU A 107 -15.88 5.38 11.89
CA GLU A 107 -15.78 5.19 10.45
C GLU A 107 -14.58 4.31 10.07
N LEU A 108 -13.46 4.41 10.80
CA LEU A 108 -12.29 3.55 10.57
C LEU A 108 -12.58 2.12 11.06
N ARG A 109 -13.25 1.96 12.20
CA ARG A 109 -13.68 0.65 12.70
C ARG A 109 -14.60 -0.06 11.70
N SER A 110 -15.59 0.67 11.19
CA SER A 110 -16.57 0.15 10.23
C SER A 110 -15.93 -0.19 8.90
N GLY A 111 -15.05 0.66 8.38
CA GLY A 111 -14.30 0.39 7.15
C GLY A 111 -13.39 -0.83 7.28
N ALA A 112 -12.72 -0.99 8.42
CA ALA A 112 -11.90 -2.18 8.67
C ALA A 112 -12.73 -3.47 8.73
N ALA A 113 -13.93 -3.44 9.32
CA ALA A 113 -14.83 -4.60 9.33
C ALA A 113 -15.22 -5.03 7.91
N GLN A 114 -15.59 -4.07 7.05
CA GLN A 114 -15.94 -4.36 5.64
C GLN A 114 -14.77 -4.98 4.87
N LEU A 115 -13.58 -4.42 5.06
CA LEU A 115 -12.34 -4.92 4.47
C LEU A 115 -11.98 -6.34 4.91
N ILE A 116 -12.22 -6.69 6.18
CA ILE A 116 -11.98 -8.04 6.68
C ILE A 116 -12.89 -9.05 5.96
N ASP A 117 -14.15 -8.69 5.69
CA ASP A 117 -15.09 -9.55 4.96
C ASP A 117 -14.64 -9.76 3.50
N GLU A 118 -14.14 -8.70 2.85
CA GLU A 118 -13.58 -8.75 1.50
C GLU A 118 -12.35 -9.66 1.40
N ILE A 119 -11.43 -9.58 2.36
CA ILE A 119 -10.21 -10.41 2.39
C ILE A 119 -10.51 -11.87 2.82
N SER A 120 -11.73 -12.15 3.32
CA SER A 120 -12.19 -13.49 3.71
C SER A 120 -12.96 -14.24 2.62
N SER A 121 -13.31 -13.55 1.54
CA SER A 121 -14.14 -14.07 0.43
C SER A 121 -13.29 -14.66 -0.69
#